data_AF-A0A316SGQ0-F1
#
_entry.id   AF-A0A316SGQ0-F1
#
_cell.length_a   1.000
_cell.length_b   1.000
_cell.length_c   1.000
_cell.angle_alpha   90.00
_cell.angle_beta   90.00
_cell.angle_gamma   90.00
#
_symmetry.space_group_name_H-M   'P 1'
#
loop_
_entity.id
_entity.type
_entity.pdbx_description
1 polymer ?
#
loop_
_entity_poly.entity_id
_entity_poly.type
_entity_poly.pdbx_seq_one_letter_code
_entity_poly.pdbx_strand_id
1 'polypeptide(L)'
;MTTPNKFAVLLKPTEEQPALDRAAQYARVDPSISVVAVRVVNDYKEENVEQLTLKEKANFEMLKRKYASIQNFDFKVVFDKNVAEGFNAECKNDNYSLAVISANKRHALKDLFISNVDSQIMRKCSIPLLVVRDASSTATLGQSVILAIDFTDAAQVGKLDDYLFDAASSFAKSFDGTVQIANCVTPKNPGLMGGNLSQSKIVSSGGLESRVGVHFKLAEEFALKHNIPLENVHVVEGRIDEEIPRLCEKLNARMVCMGTTPRSTFLGSINSSAGELVLEQIKGDIFIVNSEELDK
;
A
#
# COMPACT_ATOMS: atom_id res chain seq x y z
N MET A 1 -13.20 0.98 21.54
CA MET A 1 -12.67 2.34 21.34
C MET A 1 -12.52 2.53 19.85
N THR A 2 -13.18 3.52 19.24
CA THR A 2 -13.01 3.82 17.81
C THR A 2 -11.58 4.27 17.58
N THR A 3 -10.85 3.57 16.70
CA THR A 3 -9.50 3.95 16.28
C THR A 3 -9.54 5.41 15.79
N PRO A 4 -8.64 6.30 16.25
CA PRO A 4 -8.68 7.70 15.82
C PRO A 4 -8.52 7.78 14.31
N ASN A 5 -9.43 8.48 13.62
CA ASN A 5 -9.36 8.67 12.17
C ASN A 5 -8.35 9.78 11.83
N LYS A 6 -7.08 9.55 12.15
CA LYS A 6 -5.97 10.51 12.07
C LYS A 6 -4.95 10.04 11.04
N PHE A 7 -4.68 10.85 10.01
CA PHE A 7 -3.77 10.52 8.92
C PHE A 7 -2.44 11.27 9.08
N ALA A 8 -1.31 10.55 8.98
CA ALA A 8 0.02 11.14 8.84
C ALA A 8 0.32 11.31 7.35
N VAL A 9 0.44 12.54 6.87
CA VAL A 9 0.70 12.83 5.44
C VAL A 9 2.11 13.38 5.28
N LEU A 10 2.99 12.64 4.61
CA LEU A 10 4.35 13.10 4.34
C LEU A 10 4.35 14.23 3.30
N LEU A 11 4.78 15.42 3.72
CA LEU A 11 4.96 16.56 2.82
C LEU A 11 6.26 16.46 2.03
N LYS A 12 6.14 16.72 0.73
CA LYS A 12 7.29 16.92 -0.17
C LYS A 12 7.87 18.33 0.01
N PRO A 13 9.16 18.54 -0.33
CA PRO A 13 9.73 19.89 -0.39
C PRO A 13 9.22 20.73 -1.58
N THR A 14 8.42 20.13 -2.47
CA THR A 14 7.86 20.76 -3.68
C THR A 14 6.48 21.36 -3.43
N GLU A 15 6.00 22.22 -4.34
CA GLU A 15 4.62 22.75 -4.25
C GLU A 15 3.54 21.70 -4.53
N GLU A 16 3.85 20.73 -5.40
CA GLU A 16 2.99 19.59 -5.67
C GLU A 16 2.98 18.64 -4.47
N GLN A 17 1.77 18.31 -3.98
CA GLN A 17 1.56 17.49 -2.79
C GLN A 17 0.49 16.41 -3.06
N PRO A 18 0.73 15.41 -3.94
CA PRO A 18 -0.29 14.41 -4.29
C PRO A 18 -0.88 13.65 -3.09
N ALA A 19 -0.05 13.33 -2.10
CA ALA A 19 -0.48 12.70 -0.84
C ALA A 19 -1.49 13.57 -0.09
N LEU A 20 -1.25 14.88 -0.04
CA LEU A 20 -2.14 15.83 0.61
C LEU A 20 -3.40 16.08 -0.22
N ASP A 21 -3.29 16.12 -1.56
CA ASP A 21 -4.45 16.16 -2.47
C ASP A 21 -5.38 14.97 -2.20
N ARG A 22 -4.83 13.76 -2.06
CA ARG A 22 -5.61 12.57 -1.74
C ARG A 22 -6.21 12.62 -0.34
N ALA A 23 -5.43 12.98 0.68
CA ALA A 23 -5.93 13.12 2.04
C ALA A 23 -7.09 14.15 2.12
N ALA A 24 -6.98 15.25 1.36
CA ALA A 24 -8.06 16.23 1.25
C ALA A 24 -9.32 15.66 0.58
N GLN A 25 -9.19 14.78 -0.42
CA GLN A 25 -10.34 14.09 -1.01
C GLN A 25 -11.06 13.22 0.03
N TYR A 26 -10.32 12.45 0.83
CA TYR A 26 -10.94 11.65 1.90
C TYR A 26 -11.58 12.52 2.97
N ALA A 27 -10.89 13.55 3.46
CA ALA A 27 -11.41 14.47 4.48
C ALA A 27 -12.64 15.28 4.01
N ARG A 28 -12.82 15.45 2.68
CA ARG A 28 -14.06 16.03 2.11
C ARG A 28 -15.25 15.08 2.23
N VAL A 29 -15.01 13.78 2.07
CA VAL A 29 -16.06 12.73 2.16
C VAL A 29 -16.37 12.43 3.62
N ASP A 30 -15.36 12.37 4.47
CA ASP A 30 -15.48 12.17 5.91
C ASP A 30 -14.77 13.30 6.69
N PRO A 31 -15.52 14.33 7.11
CA PRO A 31 -14.99 15.45 7.88
C PRO A 31 -14.43 15.08 9.27
N SER A 32 -14.69 13.87 9.77
CA SER A 32 -14.11 13.40 11.04
C SER A 32 -12.62 13.09 10.92
N ILE A 33 -12.10 12.94 9.69
CA ILE A 33 -10.68 12.71 9.43
C ILE A 33 -9.87 13.92 9.89
N SER A 34 -8.90 13.67 10.76
CA SER A 34 -7.82 14.59 11.11
C SER A 34 -6.61 14.32 10.22
N VAL A 35 -6.10 15.36 9.56
CA VAL A 35 -4.91 15.27 8.72
C VAL A 35 -3.77 15.99 9.43
N VAL A 36 -2.67 15.29 9.65
CA VAL A 36 -1.41 15.88 10.11
C VAL A 36 -0.43 15.90 8.94
N ALA A 37 -0.14 17.09 8.45
CA ALA A 37 0.95 17.29 7.51
C ALA A 37 2.29 17.16 8.23
N VAL A 38 3.08 16.15 7.86
CA VAL A 38 4.38 15.86 8.47
C VAL A 38 5.48 16.26 7.48
N ARG A 39 6.30 17.25 7.84
CA ARG A 39 7.48 17.64 7.07
C ARG A 39 8.73 17.11 7.75
N VAL A 40 9.44 16.18 7.10
CA VAL A 40 10.76 15.72 7.57
C VAL A 40 11.87 16.54 6.90
N VAL A 41 12.62 17.29 7.69
CA VAL A 41 13.74 18.12 7.24
C VAL A 41 15.04 17.35 7.48
N ASN A 42 15.71 16.96 6.40
CA ASN A 42 16.95 16.17 6.45
C ASN A 42 18.23 17.00 6.31
N ASP A 43 18.14 18.18 5.70
CA ASP A 43 19.24 19.14 5.65
C ASP A 43 19.05 20.23 6.72
N TYR A 44 19.75 20.06 7.84
CA TYR A 44 19.69 20.98 8.99
C TYR A 44 20.97 20.89 9.83
N LYS A 45 21.21 21.93 10.61
CA LYS A 45 22.20 21.98 11.69
C LYS A 45 21.48 22.42 12.95
N GLU A 46 22.01 22.10 14.13
CA GLU A 46 21.35 22.47 15.39
C GLU A 46 21.09 23.98 15.49
N GLU A 47 22.02 24.79 15.01
CA GLU A 47 21.94 26.26 14.96
C GLU A 47 20.80 26.82 14.09
N ASN A 48 20.27 26.05 13.13
CA ASN A 48 19.25 26.54 12.18
C ASN A 48 17.87 25.88 12.34
N VAL A 49 17.69 25.00 13.34
CA VAL A 49 16.42 24.28 13.60
C VAL A 49 15.25 25.24 13.79
N GLU A 50 15.42 26.30 14.58
CA GLU A 50 14.35 27.26 14.86
C GLU A 50 13.93 28.02 13.58
N GLN A 51 14.92 28.51 12.83
CA GLN A 51 14.69 29.21 11.57
C GLN A 51 13.96 28.34 10.54
N LEU A 52 14.39 27.09 10.38
CA LEU A 52 13.75 26.12 9.48
C LEU A 52 12.33 25.79 9.94
N THR A 53 12.11 25.64 11.24
CA THR A 53 10.76 25.41 11.79
C THR A 53 9.81 26.56 11.46
N LEU A 54 10.25 27.81 11.63
CA LEU A 54 9.45 28.99 11.29
C LEU A 54 9.14 29.05 9.79
N LYS A 55 10.14 28.75 8.94
CA LYS A 55 9.96 28.68 7.48
C LYS A 55 8.91 27.65 7.08
N GLU A 56 9.02 26.43 7.59
CA GLU A 56 8.07 25.36 7.23
C GLU A 56 6.66 25.62 7.79
N LYS A 57 6.54 26.26 8.96
CA LYS A 57 5.24 26.74 9.48
C LYS A 57 4.61 27.79 8.57
N ALA A 58 5.40 28.75 8.07
CA ALA A 58 4.91 29.74 7.12
C ALA A 58 4.43 29.09 5.80
N ASN A 59 5.18 28.10 5.30
CA ASN A 59 4.75 27.29 4.14
C ASN A 59 3.44 26.55 4.41
N PHE A 60 3.28 25.98 5.60
CA PHE A 60 2.06 25.31 6.00
C PHE A 60 0.84 26.24 6.06
N GLU A 61 1.00 27.49 6.50
CA GLU A 61 -0.09 28.49 6.46
C GLU A 61 -0.55 28.83 5.04
N MET A 62 0.30 28.65 4.02
CA MET A 62 -0.11 28.72 2.62
C MET A 62 -0.89 27.46 2.21
N LEU A 63 -0.41 26.28 2.62
CA LEU A 63 -1.10 25.01 2.36
C LEU A 63 -2.49 24.95 2.99
N LYS A 64 -2.67 25.44 4.22
CA LYS A 64 -3.99 25.54 4.88
C LYS A 64 -5.03 26.26 4.01
N ARG A 65 -4.63 27.34 3.33
CA ARG A 65 -5.53 28.07 2.43
C ARG A 65 -5.86 27.26 1.18
N LYS A 66 -4.87 26.58 0.59
CA LYS A 66 -5.05 25.71 -0.57
C LYS A 66 -5.96 24.51 -0.26
N TYR A 67 -5.84 23.95 0.95
CA TYR A 67 -6.60 22.77 1.40
C TYR A 67 -7.65 23.14 2.46
N ALA A 68 -8.33 24.28 2.28
CA ALA A 68 -9.35 24.77 3.21
C ALA A 68 -10.55 23.82 3.42
N SER A 69 -10.68 22.78 2.59
CA SER A 69 -11.66 21.72 2.75
C SER A 69 -11.36 20.74 3.90
N ILE A 70 -10.11 20.70 4.37
CA ILE A 70 -9.73 19.86 5.52
C ILE A 70 -10.09 20.63 6.80
N GLN A 71 -11.06 20.13 7.56
CA GLN A 71 -11.52 20.80 8.78
C GLN A 71 -10.49 20.69 9.92
N ASN A 72 -9.91 19.50 10.10
CA ASN A 72 -8.95 19.20 11.15
C ASN A 72 -7.56 19.06 10.51
N PHE A 73 -6.85 20.18 10.33
CA PHE A 73 -5.57 20.21 9.62
C PHE A 73 -4.41 20.73 10.48
N ASP A 74 -3.58 19.80 10.95
CA ASP A 74 -2.42 20.05 11.80
C ASP A 74 -1.10 19.90 11.04
N PHE A 75 -0.02 20.39 11.65
CA PHE A 75 1.31 20.37 11.06
C PHE A 75 2.39 19.99 12.07
N LYS A 76 3.32 19.17 11.62
CA LYS A 76 4.48 18.74 12.40
C LYS A 76 5.75 18.81 11.57
N VAL A 77 6.78 19.41 12.15
CA VAL A 77 8.14 19.39 11.60
C VAL A 77 8.94 18.36 12.36
N VAL A 78 9.55 17.42 11.63
CA VAL A 78 10.43 16.38 12.16
C VAL A 78 11.82 16.63 11.58
N PHE A 79 12.85 16.58 12.42
CA PHE A 79 14.23 16.73 11.99
C PHE A 79 14.91 15.37 12.05
N ASP A 80 15.25 14.82 10.89
CA ASP A 80 15.92 13.53 10.78
C ASP A 80 16.74 13.48 9.49
N LYS A 81 18.00 13.03 9.58
CA LYS A 81 18.90 12.90 8.42
C LYS A 81 18.39 11.91 7.39
N ASN A 82 17.58 10.94 7.81
CA ASN A 82 16.90 10.00 6.95
C ASN A 82 15.37 10.28 6.98
N VAL A 83 14.86 10.79 5.85
CA VAL A 83 13.43 11.13 5.70
C VAL A 83 12.52 9.95 6.00
N ALA A 84 12.89 8.74 5.56
CA ALA A 84 12.08 7.55 5.75
C ALA A 84 12.04 7.11 7.23
N GLU A 85 13.18 7.18 7.92
CA GLU A 85 13.25 6.82 9.35
C GLU A 85 12.53 7.84 10.21
N GLY A 86 12.71 9.13 9.96
CA GLY A 86 11.99 10.19 10.66
C GLY A 86 10.46 10.08 10.49
N PHE A 87 9.99 9.80 9.27
CA PHE A 87 8.55 9.64 9.03
C PHE A 87 7.97 8.37 9.67
N ASN A 88 8.66 7.23 9.57
CA ASN A 88 8.22 5.99 10.21
C ASN A 88 8.22 6.10 11.74
N ALA A 89 9.23 6.74 12.33
CA ALA A 89 9.29 7.00 13.76
C ALA A 89 8.11 7.89 14.21
N GLU A 90 7.78 8.93 13.45
CA GLU A 90 6.60 9.75 13.68
C GLU A 90 5.31 8.92 13.63
N CYS A 91 5.13 8.10 12.58
CA CYS A 91 3.96 7.24 12.43
C CYS A 91 3.78 6.26 13.60
N LYS A 92 4.88 5.82 14.21
CA LYS A 92 4.89 4.89 15.35
C LYS A 92 4.60 5.57 16.69
N ASN A 93 4.99 6.83 16.86
CA ASN A 93 4.99 7.51 18.16
C ASN A 93 3.67 8.20 18.52
N ASP A 94 2.77 8.38 17.54
CA ASP A 94 1.47 9.03 17.73
C ASP A 94 0.37 8.09 17.19
N ASN A 95 -0.89 8.37 17.52
CA ASN A 95 -2.02 7.50 17.23
C ASN A 95 -2.59 7.73 15.82
N TYR A 96 -1.75 7.53 14.80
CA TYR A 96 -2.17 7.57 13.41
C TYR A 96 -2.83 6.26 13.00
N SER A 97 -3.85 6.36 12.16
CA SER A 97 -4.57 5.20 11.58
C SER A 97 -4.13 4.88 10.14
N LEU A 98 -3.53 5.86 9.46
CA LEU A 98 -3.09 5.75 8.08
C LEU A 98 -1.89 6.67 7.83
N ALA A 99 -0.84 6.15 7.23
CA ALA A 99 0.22 6.93 6.62
C ALA A 99 -0.12 7.18 5.15
N VAL A 100 0.12 8.38 4.65
CA VAL A 100 -0.06 8.75 3.23
C VAL A 100 1.21 9.36 2.69
N ILE A 101 1.75 8.76 1.63
CA ILE A 101 2.94 9.26 0.92
C ILE A 101 2.63 9.40 -0.57
N SER A 102 3.41 10.23 -1.26
CA SER A 102 3.34 10.31 -2.73
C SER A 102 4.46 9.48 -3.33
N ALA A 103 4.20 8.73 -4.39
CA ALA A 103 5.26 8.12 -5.17
C ALA A 103 6.10 9.21 -5.85
N ASN A 104 7.39 9.30 -5.55
CA ASN A 104 8.25 10.29 -6.16
C ASN A 104 8.63 9.87 -7.58
N LYS A 105 8.05 10.53 -8.61
CA LYS A 105 8.54 10.45 -10.00
C LYS A 105 9.84 11.26 -10.11
N ARG A 106 10.96 10.66 -10.52
CA ARG A 106 12.12 11.42 -10.98
C ARG A 106 11.88 11.85 -12.43
N HIS A 107 12.22 13.08 -12.80
CA HIS A 107 11.77 13.80 -13.99
C HIS A 107 12.26 13.26 -15.36
N ALA A 108 12.89 12.09 -15.46
CA ALA A 108 13.32 11.55 -16.75
C ALA A 108 12.33 10.49 -17.26
N LEU A 109 12.12 10.46 -18.58
CA LEU A 109 11.44 9.39 -19.34
C LEU A 109 12.04 7.97 -19.10
N LYS A 110 13.10 7.85 -18.30
CA LYS A 110 13.78 6.61 -17.90
C LYS A 110 13.69 6.30 -16.39
N ASP A 111 13.09 7.16 -15.58
CA ASP A 111 13.06 7.00 -14.12
C ASP A 111 11.66 6.59 -13.62
N LEU A 112 11.25 5.39 -14.03
CA LEU A 112 10.08 4.68 -13.51
C LEU A 112 10.25 4.20 -12.06
N PHE A 113 11.42 4.44 -11.45
CA PHE A 113 11.79 3.88 -10.16
C PHE A 113 11.19 4.62 -8.96
N ILE A 114 10.64 3.85 -8.01
CA ILE A 114 10.26 4.33 -6.67
C ILE A 114 11.52 4.90 -5.99
N SER A 115 11.39 6.03 -5.29
CA SER A 115 12.56 6.59 -4.61
C SER A 115 12.99 5.70 -3.43
N ASN A 116 14.29 5.69 -3.11
CA ASN A 116 14.81 4.97 -1.94
C ASN A 116 14.09 5.36 -0.63
N VAL A 117 13.60 6.60 -0.54
CA VAL A 117 12.82 7.06 0.62
C VAL A 117 11.47 6.33 0.68
N ASP A 118 10.73 6.31 -0.42
CA ASP A 118 9.39 5.70 -0.47
C ASP A 118 9.48 4.19 -0.19
N SER A 119 10.47 3.50 -0.76
CA SER A 119 10.64 2.06 -0.52
C SER A 119 11.06 1.74 0.90
N GLN A 120 11.90 2.56 1.53
CA GLN A 120 12.23 2.43 2.94
C GLN A 120 11.01 2.67 3.86
N ILE A 121 10.12 3.60 3.50
CA ILE A 121 8.86 3.82 4.22
C ILE A 121 7.99 2.56 4.11
N MET A 122 7.73 2.07 2.89
CA MET A 122 6.89 0.89 2.66
C MET A 122 7.34 -0.34 3.47
N ARG A 123 8.64 -0.57 3.59
CA ARG A 123 9.22 -1.70 4.34
C ARG A 123 9.01 -1.64 5.84
N LYS A 124 8.99 -0.44 6.41
CA LYS A 124 9.11 -0.23 7.87
C LYS A 124 7.92 0.51 8.48
N CYS A 125 6.94 0.93 7.66
CA CYS A 125 5.77 1.64 8.16
C CYS A 125 4.97 0.74 9.10
N SER A 126 4.72 1.22 10.32
CA SER A 126 4.09 0.42 11.36
C SER A 126 2.56 0.50 11.37
N ILE A 127 1.99 1.27 10.44
CA ILE A 127 0.56 1.47 10.28
C ILE A 127 0.20 1.24 8.80
N PRO A 128 -1.08 1.07 8.45
CA PRO A 128 -1.50 1.02 7.06
C PRO A 128 -0.95 2.20 6.27
N LEU A 129 -0.45 1.94 5.06
CA LEU A 129 0.21 2.91 4.21
C LEU A 129 -0.50 3.05 2.87
N LEU A 130 -0.88 4.28 2.52
CA LEU A 130 -1.37 4.65 1.20
C LEU A 130 -0.28 5.36 0.41
N VAL A 131 0.11 4.77 -0.71
CA VAL A 131 1.05 5.34 -1.69
C VAL A 131 0.26 5.92 -2.85
N VAL A 132 0.27 7.24 -2.97
CA VAL A 132 -0.45 7.99 -4.00
C VAL A 132 0.45 8.20 -5.20
N ARG A 133 0.07 7.66 -6.36
CA ARG A 133 0.90 7.78 -7.58
C ARG A 133 0.79 9.16 -8.20
N ASP A 134 -0.45 9.56 -8.49
CA ASP A 134 -0.80 10.87 -9.04
C ASP A 134 -2.31 11.05 -8.88
N ALA A 135 -2.72 12.00 -8.04
CA ALA A 135 -4.13 12.21 -7.73
C ALA A 135 -4.96 12.54 -8.98
N SER A 136 -4.35 13.21 -9.96
CA SER A 136 -5.01 13.58 -11.22
C SER A 136 -5.16 12.40 -12.17
N SER A 137 -4.17 11.50 -12.23
CA SER A 137 -4.23 10.33 -13.11
C SER A 137 -5.24 9.30 -12.62
N THR A 138 -5.50 9.21 -11.31
CA THR A 138 -6.52 8.27 -10.84
C THR A 138 -7.92 8.60 -11.33
N ALA A 139 -8.23 9.87 -11.62
CA ALA A 139 -9.55 10.25 -12.13
C ALA A 139 -9.88 9.64 -13.51
N THR A 140 -8.87 9.17 -14.26
CA THR A 140 -9.04 8.52 -15.56
C THR A 140 -8.99 6.99 -15.50
N LEU A 141 -8.66 6.42 -14.34
CA LEU A 141 -8.69 4.98 -14.10
C LEU A 141 -10.12 4.51 -13.82
N GLY A 142 -10.35 3.21 -13.95
CA GLY A 142 -11.64 2.57 -13.70
C GLY A 142 -12.03 2.57 -12.23
N GLN A 143 -12.93 1.68 -11.85
CA GLN A 143 -13.45 1.59 -10.48
C GLN A 143 -13.03 0.28 -9.78
N SER A 144 -12.15 -0.51 -10.39
CA SER A 144 -11.69 -1.77 -9.82
C SER A 144 -10.65 -1.54 -8.72
N VAL A 145 -10.82 -2.22 -7.59
CA VAL A 145 -9.80 -2.38 -6.54
C VAL A 145 -9.28 -3.80 -6.60
N ILE A 146 -7.99 -3.95 -6.90
CA ILE A 146 -7.35 -5.27 -6.86
C ILE A 146 -6.98 -5.57 -5.40
N LEU A 147 -7.59 -6.61 -4.83
CA LEU A 147 -7.21 -7.16 -3.54
C LEU A 147 -6.26 -8.34 -3.77
N ALA A 148 -4.99 -8.08 -3.54
CA ALA A 148 -3.89 -9.01 -3.73
C ALA A 148 -3.65 -9.84 -2.48
N ILE A 149 -3.95 -11.15 -2.55
CA ILE A 149 -3.86 -12.07 -1.41
C ILE A 149 -2.90 -13.21 -1.75
N ASP A 150 -2.08 -13.59 -0.78
CA ASP A 150 -1.19 -14.75 -0.87
C ASP A 150 -1.76 -15.95 -0.09
N PHE A 151 -2.36 -16.90 -0.79
CA PHE A 151 -2.92 -18.12 -0.21
C PHE A 151 -1.89 -19.22 0.08
N THR A 152 -0.58 -18.96 -0.01
CA THR A 152 0.46 -19.99 0.21
C THR A 152 0.63 -20.45 1.66
N ASP A 153 0.30 -19.61 2.66
CA ASP A 153 0.43 -19.96 4.09
C ASP A 153 -0.94 -20.03 4.76
N ALA A 154 -1.53 -21.24 4.77
CA ALA A 154 -2.84 -21.53 5.37
C ALA A 154 -2.95 -21.17 6.87
N ALA A 155 -1.82 -20.97 7.57
CA ALA A 155 -1.81 -20.66 9.00
C ALA A 155 -2.05 -19.17 9.32
N GLN A 156 -2.02 -18.27 8.32
CA GLN A 156 -2.24 -16.82 8.52
C GLN A 156 -3.48 -16.24 7.79
N VAL A 157 -4.32 -17.09 7.19
CA VAL A 157 -5.43 -16.74 6.26
C VAL A 157 -6.64 -16.04 6.90
N GLY A 158 -6.52 -15.49 8.10
CA GLY A 158 -7.66 -14.87 8.79
C GLY A 158 -7.61 -13.36 8.75
N LYS A 159 -6.87 -12.81 9.70
CA LYS A 159 -7.09 -11.44 10.17
C LYS A 159 -6.57 -10.38 9.21
N LEU A 160 -5.40 -10.59 8.61
CA LEU A 160 -4.84 -9.63 7.67
C LEU A 160 -5.67 -9.58 6.38
N ASP A 161 -6.03 -10.75 5.83
CA ASP A 161 -6.81 -10.81 4.59
C ASP A 161 -8.22 -10.25 4.78
N ASP A 162 -8.87 -10.54 5.92
CA ASP A 162 -10.16 -9.94 6.28
C ASP A 162 -10.04 -8.41 6.44
N TYR A 163 -9.01 -7.93 7.14
CA TYR A 163 -8.74 -6.49 7.27
C TYR A 163 -8.52 -5.82 5.91
N LEU A 164 -7.73 -6.45 5.02
CA LEU A 164 -7.49 -5.96 3.68
C LEU A 164 -8.76 -5.96 2.84
N PHE A 165 -9.62 -6.96 2.99
CA PHE A 165 -10.92 -6.97 2.33
C PHE A 165 -11.82 -5.84 2.80
N ASP A 166 -11.91 -5.61 4.12
CA ASP A 166 -12.72 -4.52 4.69
C ASP A 166 -12.22 -3.15 4.19
N ALA A 167 -10.90 -2.96 4.16
CA ALA A 167 -10.27 -1.76 3.61
C ALA A 167 -10.54 -1.62 2.10
N ALA A 168 -10.28 -2.67 1.31
CA ALA A 168 -10.50 -2.67 -0.14
C ALA A 168 -11.96 -2.40 -0.50
N SER A 169 -12.90 -2.97 0.26
CA SER A 169 -14.34 -2.74 0.11
C SER A 169 -14.73 -1.31 0.46
N SER A 170 -14.13 -0.73 1.49
CA SER A 170 -14.34 0.67 1.86
C SER A 170 -13.82 1.62 0.78
N PHE A 171 -12.64 1.35 0.22
CA PHE A 171 -12.12 2.10 -0.92
C PHE A 171 -13.03 1.95 -2.14
N ALA A 172 -13.38 0.73 -2.53
CA ALA A 172 -14.27 0.47 -3.66
C ALA A 172 -15.58 1.27 -3.54
N LYS A 173 -16.24 1.25 -2.38
CA LYS A 173 -17.46 2.04 -2.12
C LYS A 173 -17.26 3.54 -2.29
N SER A 174 -16.09 4.08 -1.96
CA SER A 174 -15.82 5.53 -2.06
C SER A 174 -15.81 6.07 -3.50
N PHE A 175 -15.75 5.19 -4.50
CA PHE A 175 -15.78 5.55 -5.92
C PHE A 175 -16.67 4.60 -6.75
N ASP A 176 -17.73 4.06 -6.14
CA ASP A 176 -18.72 3.17 -6.77
C ASP A 176 -18.09 1.99 -7.53
N GLY A 177 -17.07 1.40 -6.92
CA GLY A 177 -16.22 0.36 -7.47
C GLY A 177 -16.48 -1.05 -6.97
N THR A 178 -15.67 -1.98 -7.45
CA THR A 178 -15.74 -3.41 -7.11
C THR A 178 -14.39 -3.95 -6.67
N VAL A 179 -14.40 -4.85 -5.69
CA VAL A 179 -13.21 -5.60 -5.29
C VAL A 179 -13.00 -6.78 -6.24
N GLN A 180 -11.76 -6.95 -6.68
CA GLN A 180 -11.27 -8.00 -7.59
C GLN A 180 -10.16 -8.76 -6.86
N ILE A 181 -10.36 -10.04 -6.54
CA ILE A 181 -9.33 -10.84 -5.86
C ILE A 181 -8.26 -11.22 -6.88
N ALA A 182 -7.00 -11.02 -6.51
CA ALA A 182 -5.84 -11.46 -7.28
C ALA A 182 -4.94 -12.35 -6.43
N ASN A 183 -4.69 -13.57 -6.89
CA ASN A 183 -3.65 -14.43 -6.37
C ASN A 183 -2.71 -14.84 -7.51
N CYS A 184 -1.41 -14.70 -7.27
CA CYS A 184 -0.38 -15.11 -8.24
C CYS A 184 0.38 -16.32 -7.71
N VAL A 185 0.34 -17.41 -8.47
CA VAL A 185 0.99 -18.67 -8.17
C VAL A 185 2.33 -18.71 -8.89
N THR A 186 3.43 -18.46 -8.16
CA THR A 186 4.77 -18.52 -8.75
C THR A 186 5.13 -19.96 -9.15
N PRO A 187 5.54 -20.22 -10.41
CA PRO A 187 6.01 -21.53 -10.85
C PRO A 187 7.22 -21.98 -10.04
N LYS A 188 7.27 -23.25 -9.63
CA LYS A 188 8.52 -23.82 -9.07
C LYS A 188 9.40 -24.26 -10.23
N ASN A 189 10.59 -23.65 -10.37
CA ASN A 189 11.60 -24.13 -11.31
C ASN A 189 12.00 -25.57 -10.96
N PRO A 190 11.83 -26.56 -11.85
CA PRO A 190 12.21 -27.95 -11.59
C PRO A 190 13.73 -28.17 -11.42
N GLY A 191 14.57 -27.17 -11.72
CA GLY A 191 16.03 -27.28 -11.79
C GLY A 191 16.81 -26.99 -10.51
N LEU A 192 16.19 -26.46 -9.44
CA LEU A 192 16.87 -26.29 -8.14
C LEU A 192 16.67 -27.53 -7.28
N MET A 193 17.42 -28.59 -7.61
CA MET A 193 17.67 -29.73 -6.72
C MET A 193 18.54 -29.26 -5.55
N GLY A 194 17.90 -28.92 -4.44
CA GLY A 194 18.57 -28.44 -3.24
C GLY A 194 17.75 -28.69 -1.98
N GLY A 195 17.52 -29.97 -1.65
CA GLY A 195 17.17 -30.39 -0.30
C GLY A 195 15.69 -30.44 0.07
N ASN A 196 15.27 -31.60 0.58
CA ASN A 196 13.98 -31.94 1.21
C ASN A 196 12.75 -32.04 0.29
N LEU A 197 12.65 -33.20 -0.39
CA LEU A 197 11.44 -33.72 -1.03
C LEU A 197 10.35 -34.19 -0.03
N SER A 198 10.32 -33.68 1.21
CA SER A 198 9.36 -34.11 2.24
C SER A 198 8.13 -33.20 2.38
N GLN A 199 8.05 -32.07 1.68
CA GLN A 199 6.86 -31.19 1.72
C GLN A 199 5.96 -31.28 0.48
N SER A 200 6.29 -32.10 -0.51
CA SER A 200 5.47 -32.31 -1.71
C SER A 200 4.60 -33.56 -1.56
N LYS A 201 3.70 -33.56 -0.57
CA LYS A 201 2.52 -34.44 -0.54
C LYS A 201 1.37 -33.73 0.16
N ILE A 202 0.76 -32.77 -0.52
CA ILE A 202 -0.66 -32.50 -0.27
C ILE A 202 -1.41 -33.55 -1.10
N VAL A 203 -1.59 -34.73 -0.50
CA VAL A 203 -2.41 -35.80 -1.03
C VAL A 203 -3.82 -35.55 -0.52
N SER A 204 -4.63 -34.86 -1.31
CA SER A 204 -6.09 -34.89 -1.15
C SER A 204 -6.60 -36.11 -1.91
N SER A 205 -7.42 -36.92 -1.26
CA SER A 205 -8.03 -38.15 -1.79
C SER A 205 -8.84 -37.88 -3.07
N GLY A 206 -8.24 -38.07 -4.25
CA GLY A 206 -8.96 -37.96 -5.53
C GLY A 206 -8.16 -37.63 -6.79
N GLY A 207 -6.87 -37.27 -6.69
CA GLY A 207 -6.03 -36.92 -7.85
C GLY A 207 -4.99 -35.86 -7.48
N LEU A 208 -3.93 -35.73 -8.27
CA LEU A 208 -2.92 -34.70 -8.05
C LEU A 208 -3.47 -33.35 -8.54
N GLU A 209 -4.09 -32.57 -7.66
CA GLU A 209 -4.56 -31.22 -8.01
C GLU A 209 -3.37 -30.30 -8.31
N SER A 210 -3.48 -29.53 -9.39
CA SER A 210 -2.47 -28.53 -9.72
C SER A 210 -2.41 -27.46 -8.63
N ARG A 211 -1.24 -26.84 -8.43
CA ARG A 211 -1.09 -25.75 -7.45
C ARG A 211 -2.08 -24.61 -7.72
N VAL A 212 -2.27 -24.27 -8.99
CA VAL A 212 -3.27 -23.28 -9.42
C VAL A 212 -4.68 -23.70 -9.00
N GLY A 213 -5.04 -24.97 -9.16
CA GLY A 213 -6.35 -25.48 -8.73
C GLY A 213 -6.56 -25.39 -7.22
N VAL A 214 -5.55 -25.68 -6.41
CA VAL A 214 -5.61 -25.52 -4.95
C VAL A 214 -5.80 -24.04 -4.57
N HIS A 215 -5.03 -23.14 -5.18
CA HIS A 215 -5.14 -21.70 -4.93
C HIS A 215 -6.50 -21.13 -5.39
N PHE A 216 -7.06 -21.66 -6.48
CA PHE A 216 -8.39 -21.27 -6.95
C PHE A 216 -9.48 -21.62 -5.93
N LYS A 217 -9.43 -22.82 -5.34
CA LYS A 217 -10.38 -23.19 -4.26
C LYS A 217 -10.27 -22.30 -3.04
N LEU A 218 -9.04 -22.00 -2.61
CA LEU A 218 -8.80 -21.09 -1.48
C LEU A 218 -9.34 -19.67 -1.77
N ALA A 219 -9.13 -19.18 -3.00
CA ALA A 219 -9.65 -17.90 -3.44
C ALA A 219 -11.18 -17.89 -3.55
N GLU A 220 -11.77 -19.00 -4.00
CA GLU A 220 -13.23 -19.19 -4.05
C GLU A 220 -13.85 -19.22 -2.65
N GLU A 221 -13.25 -19.94 -1.70
CA GLU A 221 -13.69 -19.95 -0.29
C GLU A 221 -13.64 -18.54 0.32
N PHE A 222 -12.55 -17.79 0.07
CA PHE A 222 -12.42 -16.41 0.50
C PHE A 222 -13.46 -15.48 -0.16
N ALA A 223 -13.69 -15.65 -1.46
CA ALA A 223 -14.69 -14.88 -2.19
C ALA A 223 -16.10 -15.14 -1.66
N LEU A 224 -16.46 -16.40 -1.42
CA LEU A 224 -17.75 -16.79 -0.86
C LEU A 224 -17.95 -16.22 0.55
N LYS A 225 -16.93 -16.29 1.41
CA LYS A 225 -16.96 -15.69 2.76
C LYS A 225 -17.31 -14.19 2.73
N HIS A 226 -16.79 -13.49 1.73
CA HIS A 226 -16.87 -12.03 1.60
C HIS A 226 -17.90 -11.55 0.56
N ASN A 227 -18.71 -12.45 0.01
CA ASN A 227 -19.72 -12.17 -1.03
C ASN A 227 -19.15 -11.50 -2.29
N ILE A 228 -17.96 -11.90 -2.71
CA ILE A 228 -17.35 -11.46 -3.97
C ILE A 228 -17.82 -12.42 -5.09
N PRO A 229 -18.35 -11.90 -6.22
CA PRO A 229 -18.72 -12.73 -7.37
C PRO A 229 -17.52 -13.51 -7.92
N LEU A 230 -17.74 -14.75 -8.37
CA LEU A 230 -16.65 -15.60 -8.88
C LEU A 230 -16.00 -15.02 -10.13
N GLU A 231 -16.71 -14.23 -10.95
CA GLU A 231 -16.10 -13.50 -12.07
C GLU A 231 -15.03 -12.48 -11.65
N ASN A 232 -15.00 -12.10 -10.36
CA ASN A 232 -14.03 -11.17 -9.80
C ASN A 232 -12.84 -11.88 -9.14
N VAL A 233 -12.72 -13.21 -9.29
CA VAL A 233 -11.63 -14.02 -8.73
C VAL A 233 -10.61 -14.36 -9.81
N HIS A 234 -9.39 -13.85 -9.65
CA HIS A 234 -8.30 -14.03 -10.61
C HIS A 234 -7.14 -14.78 -9.96
N VAL A 235 -7.02 -16.08 -10.27
CA VAL A 235 -5.84 -16.88 -9.91
C VAL A 235 -4.99 -17.06 -11.15
N VAL A 236 -3.80 -16.47 -11.14
CA VAL A 236 -2.87 -16.42 -12.28
C VAL A 236 -1.58 -17.16 -11.95
N GLU A 237 -1.01 -17.85 -12.92
CA GLU A 237 0.30 -18.48 -12.78
C GLU A 237 1.35 -17.60 -13.45
N GLY A 238 2.42 -17.25 -12.75
CA GLY A 238 3.47 -16.39 -13.28
C GLY A 238 4.27 -15.67 -12.20
N ARG A 239 4.96 -14.60 -12.59
CA ARG A 239 5.69 -13.76 -11.64
C ARG A 239 4.80 -12.64 -11.14
N ILE A 240 4.87 -12.34 -9.84
CA ILE A 240 4.04 -11.30 -9.21
C ILE A 240 4.31 -9.92 -9.81
N ASP A 241 5.56 -9.61 -10.16
CA ASP A 241 6.00 -8.37 -10.80
C ASP A 241 5.59 -8.20 -12.26
N GLU A 242 4.97 -9.22 -12.85
CA GLU A 242 4.44 -9.18 -14.22
C GLU A 242 2.92 -9.33 -14.22
N GLU A 243 2.38 -10.32 -13.51
CA GLU A 243 0.97 -10.68 -13.61
C GLU A 243 0.06 -9.71 -12.85
N ILE A 244 0.50 -9.15 -11.73
CA ILE A 244 -0.31 -8.17 -10.97
C ILE A 244 -0.43 -6.85 -11.74
N PRO A 245 0.67 -6.25 -12.26
CA PRO A 245 0.55 -5.10 -13.13
C PRO A 245 -0.30 -5.37 -14.38
N ARG A 246 -0.13 -6.54 -15.03
CA ARG A 246 -0.94 -6.93 -16.20
C ARG A 246 -2.43 -6.99 -15.85
N LEU A 247 -2.79 -7.56 -14.70
CA LEU A 247 -4.17 -7.61 -14.24
C LEU A 247 -4.72 -6.22 -13.92
N CYS A 248 -3.91 -5.36 -13.30
CA CYS A 248 -4.27 -3.96 -13.05
C CYS A 248 -4.57 -3.21 -14.34
N GLU A 249 -3.76 -3.40 -15.39
CA GLU A 249 -4.00 -2.79 -16.70
C GLU A 249 -5.27 -3.34 -17.36
N LYS A 250 -5.43 -4.67 -17.37
CA LYS A 250 -6.60 -5.35 -17.93
C LYS A 250 -7.91 -4.88 -17.30
N LEU A 251 -7.93 -4.70 -15.98
CA LEU A 251 -9.11 -4.30 -15.21
C LEU A 251 -9.22 -2.78 -15.00
N ASN A 252 -8.31 -2.00 -15.63
CA ASN A 252 -8.16 -0.57 -15.44
C ASN A 252 -8.22 -0.17 -13.95
N ALA A 253 -7.44 -0.88 -13.12
CA ALA A 253 -7.51 -0.80 -11.67
C ALA A 253 -7.13 0.60 -11.16
N ARG A 254 -8.00 1.12 -10.29
CA ARG A 254 -7.79 2.39 -9.60
C ARG A 254 -6.84 2.27 -8.43
N MET A 255 -6.86 1.11 -7.79
CA MET A 255 -6.10 0.84 -6.59
C MET A 255 -5.71 -0.64 -6.49
N VAL A 256 -4.59 -0.89 -5.84
CA VAL A 256 -4.20 -2.23 -5.38
C VAL A 256 -4.06 -2.22 -3.87
N CYS A 257 -4.73 -3.14 -3.19
CA CYS A 257 -4.61 -3.40 -1.76
C CYS A 257 -3.84 -4.70 -1.54
N MET A 258 -2.80 -4.68 -0.72
CA MET A 258 -1.97 -5.86 -0.46
C MET A 258 -1.40 -5.89 0.95
N GLY A 259 -1.22 -7.11 1.46
CA GLY A 259 -0.55 -7.37 2.73
C GLY A 259 0.91 -7.75 2.52
N THR A 260 1.76 -7.33 3.46
CA THR A 260 3.12 -7.84 3.58
C THR A 260 3.22 -8.66 4.84
N THR A 261 3.84 -9.82 4.74
CA THR A 261 4.29 -10.59 5.89
C THR A 261 5.75 -10.96 5.64
N PRO A 262 6.55 -11.27 6.67
CA PRO A 262 7.93 -11.73 6.48
C PRO A 262 8.05 -12.96 5.56
N ARG A 263 6.95 -13.70 5.36
CA ARG A 263 6.85 -14.91 4.53
C ARG A 263 6.04 -14.71 3.24
N SER A 264 5.35 -13.58 3.07
CA SER A 264 4.50 -13.30 1.91
C SER A 264 5.34 -13.26 0.63
N THR A 265 4.85 -13.88 -0.44
CA THR A 265 5.50 -13.81 -1.75
C THR A 265 5.19 -12.50 -2.48
N PHE A 266 4.09 -11.84 -2.12
CA PHE A 266 3.66 -10.57 -2.71
C PHE A 266 4.67 -9.46 -2.44
N LEU A 267 5.16 -9.40 -1.19
CA LEU A 267 6.05 -8.34 -0.69
C LEU A 267 7.12 -8.79 0.33
N GLY A 268 7.28 -10.08 0.63
CA GLY A 268 8.51 -10.61 1.26
C GLY A 268 9.75 -10.41 0.35
N SER A 269 9.47 -10.03 -0.90
CA SER A 269 10.37 -9.49 -1.89
C SER A 269 10.55 -7.98 -1.85
N ILE A 270 9.99 -7.19 -0.90
CA ILE A 270 10.45 -5.78 -0.81
C ILE A 270 11.94 -5.80 -0.47
N ASN A 271 12.45 -6.82 0.23
CA ASN A 271 13.89 -7.09 0.37
C ASN A 271 14.59 -7.59 -0.91
N SER A 272 13.89 -7.71 -2.03
CA SER A 272 14.45 -8.01 -3.34
C SER A 272 13.91 -7.02 -4.40
N SER A 273 14.48 -7.03 -5.60
CA SER A 273 14.13 -6.07 -6.64
C SER A 273 12.69 -6.26 -7.18
N ALA A 274 12.06 -7.42 -7.00
CA ALA A 274 10.78 -7.75 -7.64
C ALA A 274 9.58 -7.01 -7.02
N GLY A 275 9.51 -6.88 -5.69
CA GLY A 275 8.41 -6.17 -5.02
C GLY A 275 8.38 -4.68 -5.38
N GLU A 276 9.55 -4.05 -5.50
CA GLU A 276 9.67 -2.67 -5.97
C GLU A 276 9.20 -2.54 -7.43
N LEU A 277 9.57 -3.48 -8.32
CA LEU A 277 9.17 -3.50 -9.74
C LEU A 277 7.66 -3.68 -9.97
N VAL A 278 6.93 -4.38 -9.08
CA VAL A 278 5.45 -4.49 -9.14
C VAL A 278 4.82 -3.10 -9.02
N LEU A 279 5.24 -2.39 -7.97
CA LEU A 279 4.66 -1.11 -7.55
C LEU A 279 4.96 -0.01 -8.58
N GLU A 280 6.05 -0.15 -9.34
CA GLU A 280 6.44 0.75 -10.43
C GLU A 280 5.54 0.70 -11.66
N GLN A 281 4.86 -0.42 -11.91
CA GLN A 281 4.02 -0.58 -13.10
C GLN A 281 2.54 -0.27 -12.81
N ILE A 282 2.15 -0.23 -11.54
CA ILE A 282 0.78 0.10 -11.12
C ILE A 282 0.56 1.61 -11.32
N LYS A 283 -0.47 1.95 -12.11
CA LYS A 283 -0.90 3.34 -12.39
C LYS A 283 -1.76 3.93 -11.27
N GLY A 284 -2.48 3.07 -10.55
CA GLY A 284 -3.37 3.43 -9.44
C GLY A 284 -2.67 3.62 -8.11
N ASP A 285 -3.44 4.01 -7.09
CA ASP A 285 -2.93 4.11 -5.72
C ASP A 285 -2.65 2.71 -5.14
N ILE A 286 -1.77 2.63 -4.15
CA ILE A 286 -1.39 1.35 -3.54
C ILE A 286 -1.62 1.46 -2.04
N PHE A 287 -2.40 0.53 -1.49
CA PHE A 287 -2.63 0.38 -0.06
C PHE A 287 -1.88 -0.86 0.46
N ILE A 288 -1.00 -0.64 1.44
CA ILE A 288 -0.11 -1.66 1.99
C ILE A 288 -0.35 -1.79 3.49
N VAL A 289 -0.42 -3.03 3.98
CA VAL A 289 -0.50 -3.33 5.41
C VAL A 289 0.59 -4.33 5.78
N ASN A 290 1.43 -3.97 6.75
CA ASN A 290 2.50 -4.83 7.25
C ASN A 290 1.98 -5.66 8.44
N SER A 291 1.99 -6.99 8.33
CA SER A 291 1.33 -7.89 9.30
C SER A 291 1.96 -7.92 10.68
N GLU A 292 3.27 -7.63 10.81
CA GLU A 292 3.99 -7.62 12.10
C GLU A 292 3.42 -6.61 13.11
N GLU A 293 2.53 -5.73 12.67
CA GLU A 293 1.99 -4.62 13.45
C GLU A 293 0.46 -4.74 13.67
N LEU A 294 -0.21 -5.70 13.02
CA LEU A 294 -1.62 -6.03 13.30
C LEU A 294 -1.80 -6.95 14.51
N ASP A 295 -0.75 -7.66 14.91
CA ASP A 295 -0.76 -8.61 16.03
C ASP A 295 -0.35 -7.99 17.39
N LYS A 296 -0.15 -6.66 17.45
CA LYS A 296 0.17 -5.90 18.67
C LYS A 296 -1.04 -5.13 19.18
#